data_AF-A0A3L9GJQ3-F1
#
_entry.id   AF-A0A3L9GJQ3-F1
#
_cell.length_a   1.000
_cell.length_b   1.000
_cell.length_c   1.000
_cell.angle_alpha   90.00
_cell.angle_beta   90.00
_cell.angle_gamma   90.00
#
_symmetry.space_group_name_H-M   'P 1'
#
loop_
_entity.id
_entity.type
_entity.pdbx_description
1 polymer ?
#
loop_
_entity_poly.entity_id
_entity_poly.type
_entity_poly.pdbx_seq_one_letter_code
_entity_poly.pdbx_strand_id
1 'polypeptide(L)'
;MSKRYFVTGTDTEVGKTVASCALLQAAKAAGYRTAGYKPVASGSEKTPEGLRNSDALALQRNSSLQLDYATVNPYTFAEPTSPHIISAQEGRPIESLVMSAGLRALEQQADWVLVEGAGGWFT
;
A
#
# COMPACT_ATOMS: atom_id res chain seq x y z
N MET A 1 -20.32 7.60 3.06
CA MET A 1 -19.66 6.50 2.31
C MET A 1 -18.21 6.89 2.09
N SER A 2 -17.27 6.00 2.37
CA SER A 2 -15.85 6.21 2.00
C SER A 2 -15.66 6.03 0.50
N LYS A 3 -14.90 6.93 -0.13
CA LYS A 3 -14.47 6.80 -1.53
C LYS A 3 -13.23 5.90 -1.60
N ARG A 4 -13.18 5.00 -2.59
CA ARG A 4 -12.11 4.00 -2.73
C ARG A 4 -11.54 4.06 -4.14
N TYR A 5 -10.23 4.14 -4.23
CA TYR A 5 -9.52 4.19 -5.51
C TYR A 5 -8.44 3.11 -5.52
N PHE A 6 -8.33 2.40 -6.64
CA PHE A 6 -7.28 1.42 -6.85
C PHE A 6 -6.34 1.95 -7.94
N VAL A 7 -5.06 2.10 -7.61
CA VAL A 7 -4.01 2.49 -8.56
C VAL A 7 -3.21 1.25 -8.94
N THR A 8 -3.18 0.98 -10.24
CA THR A 8 -2.36 -0.07 -10.84
C THR A 8 -1.50 0.52 -11.96
N GLY A 9 -0.69 -0.31 -12.61
CA GLY A 9 0.17 0.07 -13.72
C GLY A 9 0.51 -1.15 -14.56
N THR A 10 0.93 -0.92 -15.79
CA THR A 10 1.32 -1.98 -16.72
C THR A 10 2.64 -2.65 -16.35
N ASP A 11 3.50 -1.95 -15.62
CA ASP A 11 4.82 -2.45 -15.20
C ASP A 11 5.23 -1.93 -13.81
N THR A 12 6.39 -2.35 -13.32
CA THR A 12 7.10 -1.72 -12.20
C THR A 12 7.69 -0.37 -12.62
N GLU A 13 7.94 0.53 -11.65
CA GLU A 13 8.61 1.82 -11.89
C GLU A 13 7.91 2.80 -12.86
N VAL A 14 6.73 2.48 -13.38
CA VAL A 14 5.92 3.35 -14.26
C VAL A 14 5.32 4.60 -13.59
N GLY A 15 5.70 4.89 -12.35
CA GLY A 15 5.24 6.07 -11.61
C GLY A 15 3.95 5.89 -10.80
N LYS A 16 3.52 4.66 -10.50
CA LYS A 16 2.33 4.39 -9.65
C LYS A 16 2.38 5.17 -8.33
N THR A 17 3.48 5.04 -7.61
CA THR A 17 3.64 5.66 -6.28
C THR A 17 3.65 7.18 -6.34
N VAL A 18 4.21 7.77 -7.39
CA VAL A 18 4.15 9.22 -7.62
C VAL A 18 2.69 9.66 -7.83
N ALA A 19 1.95 8.96 -8.69
CA ALA A 19 0.53 9.24 -8.92
C ALA A 19 -0.31 9.04 -7.64
N SER A 20 -0.08 7.95 -6.90
CA SER A 20 -0.73 7.66 -5.63
C SER A 20 -0.52 8.78 -4.61
N CYS A 21 0.71 9.26 -4.45
CA CYS A 21 1.03 10.36 -3.54
C CYS A 21 0.34 11.66 -3.98
N ALA A 22 0.36 11.98 -5.28
CA ALA A 22 -0.31 13.17 -5.81
C ALA A 22 -1.83 13.14 -5.55
N LEU A 23 -2.47 11.98 -5.74
CA LEU A 23 -3.89 11.79 -5.47
C LEU A 23 -4.21 11.93 -3.98
N LEU A 24 -3.39 11.35 -3.09
CA LEU A 24 -3.52 11.48 -1.64
C LEU A 24 -3.40 12.94 -1.19
N GLN A 25 -2.41 13.67 -1.71
CA GLN A 25 -2.20 15.09 -1.42
C GLN A 25 -3.37 15.94 -1.91
N ALA A 26 -3.85 15.71 -3.15
CA ALA A 26 -4.99 16.43 -3.72
C ALA A 26 -6.28 16.19 -2.92
N ALA A 27 -6.55 14.94 -2.54
CA ALA A 27 -7.71 14.61 -1.71
C ALA A 27 -7.61 15.24 -0.31
N LYS A 28 -6.43 15.22 0.31
CA LYS A 28 -6.19 15.91 1.59
C LYS A 28 -6.42 17.42 1.46
N ALA A 29 -5.93 18.05 0.39
CA ALA A 29 -6.15 19.48 0.12
C ALA A 29 -7.63 19.83 -0.12
N ALA A 30 -8.41 18.88 -0.64
CA ALA A 30 -9.86 18.99 -0.77
C ALA A 30 -10.64 18.75 0.54
N GLY A 31 -9.95 18.53 1.66
CA GLY A 31 -10.56 18.38 2.99
C GLY A 31 -10.93 16.95 3.37
N TYR A 32 -10.54 15.93 2.59
CA TYR A 32 -10.79 14.53 2.93
C TYR A 32 -9.84 14.01 4.02
N ARG A 33 -10.35 13.05 4.80
CA ARG A 33 -9.54 12.20 5.68
C ARG A 33 -9.01 11.03 4.85
N THR A 34 -7.75 11.10 4.44
CA THR A 34 -7.14 10.18 3.50
C THR A 34 -6.29 9.10 4.17
N ALA A 35 -6.35 7.90 3.61
CA ALA A 35 -5.44 6.79 3.91
C ALA A 35 -4.88 6.17 2.62
N GLY A 36 -3.55 6.04 2.55
CA GLY A 36 -2.85 5.24 1.56
C GLY A 36 -2.67 3.81 2.06
N TYR A 37 -2.91 2.84 1.18
CA TYR A 37 -2.83 1.43 1.49
C TYR A 37 -2.03 0.69 0.42
N LYS A 38 -0.92 0.07 0.81
CA LYS A 38 -0.12 -0.81 -0.05
C LYS A 38 -0.14 -2.21 0.57
N PRO A 39 -1.21 -3.01 0.35
CA PRO A 39 -1.44 -4.25 1.09
C PRO A 39 -0.27 -5.24 0.99
N VAL A 40 0.43 -5.23 -0.14
CA VAL A 40 1.52 -6.14 -0.45
C VAL A 40 2.69 -5.35 -1.04
N ALA A 41 3.90 -5.60 -0.54
CA ALA A 41 5.12 -5.04 -1.08
C ALA A 41 6.31 -6.00 -0.91
N SER A 42 7.17 -6.04 -1.91
CA SER A 42 8.45 -6.75 -1.92
C SER A 42 9.59 -5.77 -2.19
N GLY A 43 10.85 -6.20 -2.05
CA GLY A 43 12.00 -5.28 -2.16
C GLY A 43 12.06 -4.28 -1.01
N SER A 44 11.91 -4.76 0.22
CA SER A 44 11.86 -3.91 1.42
C SER A 44 13.17 -3.93 2.17
N GLU A 45 13.56 -2.78 2.73
CA GLU A 45 14.78 -2.63 3.50
C GLU A 45 14.57 -3.06 4.96
N LYS A 46 15.57 -3.71 5.56
CA LYS A 46 15.55 -4.04 6.99
C LYS A 46 16.02 -2.85 7.81
N THR A 47 15.12 -2.30 8.61
CA THR A 47 15.37 -1.18 9.53
C THR A 47 15.25 -1.66 11.00
N PRO A 48 15.67 -0.85 11.99
CA PRO A 48 15.45 -1.17 13.40
C PRO A 48 13.96 -1.39 13.75
N GLU A 49 13.05 -0.74 13.03
CA GLU A 49 11.60 -0.86 13.21
C GLU A 49 10.98 -2.01 12.38
N GLY A 50 11.80 -2.82 11.72
CA GLY A 50 11.39 -3.95 10.87
C GLY A 50 11.56 -3.68 9.38
N LEU A 51 10.91 -4.48 8.54
CA LEU A 51 10.97 -4.28 7.09
C LEU A 51 10.21 -3.01 6.68
N ARG A 52 10.78 -2.24 5.76
CA ARG A 52 10.20 -0.99 5.25
C ARG A 52 10.32 -0.94 3.73
N ASN A 53 9.17 -0.83 3.08
CA ASN A 53 9.05 -0.58 1.66
C ASN A 53 8.90 0.92 1.41
N SER A 54 9.68 1.44 0.47
CA SER A 54 9.72 2.86 0.12
C SER A 54 8.36 3.38 -0.35
N ASP A 55 7.62 2.60 -1.16
CA ASP A 55 6.31 3.01 -1.66
C ASP A 55 5.29 3.06 -0.50
N ALA A 56 5.25 2.03 0.35
CA ALA A 56 4.39 2.02 1.52
C ALA A 56 4.66 3.20 2.45
N LEU A 57 5.94 3.52 2.69
CA LEU A 57 6.34 4.70 3.46
C LEU A 57 5.90 6.01 2.79
N ALA A 58 5.98 6.10 1.46
CA ALA A 58 5.52 7.28 0.72
C ALA A 58 4.00 7.48 0.87
N LEU A 59 3.22 6.41 0.75
CA LEU A 59 1.77 6.43 0.95
C LEU A 59 1.41 6.80 2.40
N GLN A 60 2.11 6.22 3.37
CA GLN A 60 1.93 6.54 4.79
C GLN A 60 2.17 8.03 5.07
N ARG A 61 3.28 8.59 4.58
CA ARG A 61 3.63 10.02 4.77
C ARG A 61 2.65 10.98 4.10
N ASN A 62 2.01 10.57 3.00
CA ASN A 62 1.06 11.41 2.25
C ASN A 62 -0.41 11.18 2.64
N SER A 63 -0.68 10.23 3.54
CA SER A 63 -1.98 10.09 4.17
C SER A 63 -2.25 11.28 5.09
N SER A 64 -3.52 11.66 5.27
CA SER A 64 -3.88 12.66 6.28
C SER A 64 -3.92 12.06 7.68
N LEU A 65 -4.24 10.76 7.78
CA LEU A 65 -4.23 10.02 9.04
C LEU A 65 -2.79 9.62 9.39
N GLN A 66 -2.46 9.66 10.68
CA GLN A 66 -1.27 9.00 11.20
C GLN A 66 -1.59 7.52 11.34
N LEU A 67 -0.95 6.69 10.53
CA LEU A 67 -1.19 5.26 10.46
C LEU A 67 0.07 4.51 10.87
N ASP A 68 -0.09 3.38 11.56
CA ASP A 68 1.01 2.46 11.76
C ASP A 68 1.42 1.81 10.44
N TYR A 69 2.72 1.49 10.31
CA TYR A 69 3.25 0.91 9.07
C TYR A 69 2.54 -0.40 8.70
N ALA A 70 2.24 -1.25 9.68
CA ALA A 70 1.55 -2.52 9.49
C ALA A 70 0.10 -2.34 9.00
N THR A 71 -0.55 -1.20 9.27
CA THR A 71 -1.87 -0.88 8.73
C THR A 71 -1.78 -0.51 7.25
N VAL A 72 -0.70 0.15 6.83
CA VAL A 72 -0.46 0.55 5.44
C VAL A 72 0.03 -0.63 4.60
N ASN A 73 0.96 -1.42 5.12
CA ASN A 73 1.60 -2.53 4.41
C ASN A 73 1.69 -3.78 5.31
N PRO A 74 0.60 -4.56 5.43
CA PRO A 74 0.56 -5.78 6.25
C PRO A 74 1.43 -6.91 5.70
N TYR A 75 1.56 -7.02 4.37
CA TYR A 75 2.46 -7.98 3.73
C TYR A 75 3.71 -7.28 3.18
N THR A 76 4.77 -7.31 3.98
CA THR A 76 6.09 -6.80 3.62
C THR A 76 7.08 -7.96 3.46
N PHE A 77 7.78 -7.98 2.34
CA PHE A 77 8.82 -8.95 2.01
C PHE A 77 10.14 -8.24 1.68
N ALA A 78 11.26 -8.85 2.09
CA ALA A 78 12.58 -8.26 1.89
C ALA A 78 13.05 -8.40 0.43
N GLU A 79 12.94 -9.61 -0.13
CA GLU A 79 13.47 -9.93 -1.46
C GLU A 79 12.78 -9.11 -2.57
N PRO A 80 13.52 -8.48 -3.50
CA PRO A 80 12.97 -7.71 -4.62
C PRO A 80 12.51 -8.63 -5.77
N THR A 81 11.61 -9.55 -5.47
CA THR A 81 10.98 -10.44 -6.46
C THR A 81 9.46 -10.30 -6.43
N SER A 82 8.76 -11.02 -7.31
CA SER A 82 7.30 -10.97 -7.33
C SER A 82 6.71 -11.45 -5.99
N PRO A 83 5.73 -10.74 -5.40
CA PRO A 83 5.19 -11.08 -4.08
C PRO A 83 4.68 -12.52 -3.96
N HIS A 84 4.14 -13.10 -5.03
CA HIS A 84 3.66 -14.48 -5.03
C HIS A 84 4.80 -15.50 -4.88
N ILE A 85 5.97 -15.23 -5.48
CA ILE A 85 7.15 -16.09 -5.40
C ILE A 85 7.70 -16.08 -3.99
N ILE A 86 7.97 -14.90 -3.44
CA ILE A 86 8.57 -14.77 -2.10
C ILE A 86 7.63 -15.22 -0.99
N SER A 87 6.32 -14.97 -1.15
CA SER A 87 5.29 -15.47 -0.22
C SER A 87 5.32 -17.00 -0.12
N ALA A 88 5.48 -17.71 -1.25
CA ALA A 88 5.60 -19.16 -1.27
C ALA A 88 6.95 -19.64 -0.68
N GLN A 89 8.05 -18.96 -1.01
CA GLN A 89 9.39 -19.31 -0.51
C GLN A 89 9.53 -19.14 1.01
N GLU A 90 8.95 -18.08 1.58
CA GLU A 90 8.98 -17.83 3.03
C GLU A 90 7.88 -18.60 3.80
N GLY A 91 6.99 -19.33 3.12
CA GLY A 91 5.85 -19.99 3.76
C GLY A 91 4.86 -19.01 4.41
N ARG A 92 4.77 -17.78 3.87
CA ARG A 92 3.93 -16.68 4.38
C ARG A 92 2.87 -16.33 3.33
N PRO A 93 1.75 -17.09 3.25
CA PRO A 93 0.75 -16.89 2.21
C PRO A 93 0.11 -15.49 2.27
N ILE A 94 -0.05 -14.86 1.12
CA ILE A 94 -0.80 -13.60 0.98
C ILE A 94 -2.30 -13.95 0.93
N GLU A 95 -3.04 -13.55 1.95
CA GLU A 95 -4.47 -13.87 2.08
C GLU A 95 -5.34 -12.66 1.74
N SER A 96 -6.29 -12.86 0.83
CA SER A 96 -7.23 -11.81 0.41
C SER A 96 -8.11 -11.30 1.55
N LEU A 97 -8.42 -12.14 2.54
CA LEU A 97 -9.18 -11.79 3.73
C LEU A 97 -8.43 -10.78 4.61
N VAL A 98 -7.12 -10.95 4.79
CA VAL A 98 -6.28 -10.02 5.55
C VAL A 98 -6.21 -8.66 4.85
N MET A 99 -6.01 -8.66 3.53
CA MET A 99 -6.02 -7.41 2.75
C MET A 99 -7.38 -6.70 2.81
N SER A 100 -8.47 -7.45 2.70
CA SER A 100 -9.84 -6.91 2.78
C SER A 100 -10.17 -6.39 4.18
N ALA A 101 -9.72 -7.07 5.23
CA ALA A 101 -9.90 -6.63 6.61
C ALA A 101 -9.12 -5.34 6.89
N GLY A 102 -7.87 -5.23 6.42
CA GLY A 102 -7.06 -4.01 6.52
C GLY A 102 -7.74 -2.83 5.83
N LEU A 103 -8.24 -3.03 4.61
CA LEU A 103 -9.00 -2.00 3.89
C LEU A 103 -10.25 -1.57 4.66
N ARG A 104 -11.05 -2.52 5.17
CA ARG A 104 -12.25 -2.21 5.98
C ARG A 104 -11.92 -1.43 7.25
N ALA A 105 -10.80 -1.75 7.90
CA ALA A 105 -10.36 -1.03 9.10
C ALA A 105 -9.95 0.42 8.79
N LEU A 106 -9.31 0.66 7.64
CA LEU A 106 -9.01 2.02 7.15
C LEU A 106 -10.29 2.81 6.84
N GLU A 107 -11.30 2.17 6.25
CA GLU A 107 -12.59 2.80 5.93
C GLU A 107 -13.38 3.27 7.15
N GLN A 108 -13.13 2.73 8.33
CA GLN A 108 -13.73 3.23 9.58
C GLN A 108 -13.12 4.57 10.01
N GLN A 109 -11.93 4.90 9.51
CA GLN A 109 -11.13 6.05 9.94
C GLN A 109 -10.95 7.09 8.83
N ALA A 110 -11.03 6.68 7.57
CA ALA A 110 -10.85 7.52 6.39
C ALA A 110 -12.13 7.56 5.56
N ASP A 111 -12.50 8.74 5.06
CA ASP A 111 -13.57 8.91 4.08
C ASP A 111 -13.06 8.86 2.63
N TRP A 112 -11.74 8.72 2.45
CA TRP A 112 -11.08 8.59 1.16
C TRP A 112 -9.86 7.65 1.26
N VAL A 113 -9.90 6.50 0.59
CA VAL A 113 -8.83 5.49 0.65
C VAL A 113 -8.28 5.22 -0.74
N LEU A 114 -6.95 5.24 -0.86
CA LEU A 114 -6.23 4.85 -2.07
C LEU A 114 -5.45 3.57 -1.81
N VAL A 115 -5.73 2.57 -2.62
CA VAL A 115 -5.06 1.27 -2.61
C VAL A 115 -4.10 1.22 -3.80
N GLU A 116 -2.82 1.01 -3.53
CA GLU A 116 -1.81 0.80 -4.58
C GLU A 116 -1.53 -0.69 -4.77
N GLY A 117 -1.66 -1.14 -6.02
CA GLY A 117 -1.30 -2.50 -6.43
C GLY A 117 0.21 -2.73 -6.45
N ALA A 118 0.63 -3.96 -6.14
CA ALA A 118 2.01 -4.40 -6.28
C ALA A 118 2.32 -4.80 -7.74
N GLY A 119 3.55 -4.54 -8.18
CA GLY A 119 4.02 -4.98 -9.51
C GLY A 119 3.33 -4.26 -10.69
N GLY A 120 3.44 -4.86 -11.87
CA GLY A 120 2.70 -4.48 -13.08
C GLY A 120 1.64 -5.51 -13.42
N TRP A 121 0.55 -5.07 -14.06
CA TRP A 121 -0.40 -5.95 -14.72
C TRP A 121 0.18 -6.39 -16.06
N PHE A 122 0.55 -7.67 -16.14
CA PHE A 122 0.92 -8.30 -17.40
C PHE A 122 -0.28 -8.24 -18.34
N THR A 123 -0.18 -7.44 -19.40
CA THR A 123 -1.14 -7.39 -20.51
C THR A 123 -0.54 -8.07 -21.72
#